data_AF-A0A814LE15-F1
#
_entry.id   AF-A0A814LE15-F1
#
_cell.length_a   1.000
_cell.length_b   1.000
_cell.length_c   1.000
_cell.angle_alpha   90.00
_cell.angle_beta   90.00
_cell.angle_gamma   90.00
#
_symmetry.space_group_name_H-M   'P 1'
#
loop_
_entity.id
_entity.type
_entity.pdbx_description
1 polymer ?
#
loop_
_entity_poly.entity_id
_entity_poly.type
_entity_poly.pdbx_seq_one_letter_code
_entity_poly.pdbx_strand_id
1 'polypeptide(L)'
;MAVGAEEKIKQLHQAIKDGDTETVDTMVSDRKNIALYRDAEGSSSLHDAIENRQYNIALNLLQKYPSLALIKDIRDRTSLDLLNSIDEDTITDDQRDIYDQLKETLISTSAGQQMD
;
A
#
# COMPACT_ATOMS: atom_id res chain seq x y z
N MET A 1 4.97 0.56 27.24
CA MET A 1 4.91 0.03 25.86
C MET A 1 3.53 0.33 25.33
N ALA A 2 3.41 1.03 24.20
CA ALA A 2 2.13 1.58 23.73
C ALA A 2 1.26 0.47 23.09
N VAL A 3 0.64 -0.35 23.94
CA VAL A 3 -0.13 -1.56 23.57
C VAL A 3 -1.24 -1.28 22.53
N GLY A 4 -1.69 -0.02 22.38
CA GLY A 4 -2.75 0.34 21.43
C GLY A 4 -2.28 0.74 20.01
N ALA A 5 -0.99 0.95 19.75
CA ALA A 5 -0.53 1.36 18.42
C ALA A 5 -0.38 0.17 17.47
N GLU A 6 0.23 -0.91 17.95
CA GLU A 6 0.45 -2.14 17.19
C GLU A 6 -0.88 -2.81 16.80
N GLU A 7 -1.86 -2.84 17.71
CA GLU A 7 -3.19 -3.38 17.39
C GLU A 7 -3.91 -2.60 16.29
N LYS A 8 -3.78 -1.26 16.29
CA LYS A 8 -4.36 -0.43 15.23
C LYS A 8 -3.63 -0.63 13.89
N ILE A 9 -2.31 -0.82 13.89
CA ILE A 9 -1.56 -1.14 12.67
C ILE A 9 -2.08 -2.47 12.12
N LYS A 10 -2.13 -3.51 12.96
CA LYS A 10 -2.65 -4.82 12.56
C LYS A 10 -4.09 -4.73 12.04
N GLN A 11 -4.95 -3.96 12.70
CA GLN A 11 -6.33 -3.76 12.26
C GLN A 11 -6.41 -3.07 10.89
N LEU A 12 -5.57 -2.06 10.63
CA LEU A 12 -5.49 -1.42 9.32
C LEU A 12 -5.06 -2.42 8.24
N HIS A 13 -4.00 -3.18 8.50
CA HIS A 13 -3.49 -4.17 7.55
C HIS A 13 -4.54 -5.26 7.26
N GLN A 14 -5.28 -5.70 8.28
CA GLN A 14 -6.39 -6.63 8.10
C GLN A 14 -7.51 -6.02 7.25
N ALA A 15 -7.95 -4.79 7.55
CA ALA A 15 -8.98 -4.10 6.76
C ALA A 15 -8.57 -3.95 5.28
N ILE A 16 -7.28 -3.71 5.02
CA ILE A 16 -6.75 -3.70 3.65
C ILE A 16 -6.88 -5.07 3.01
N LYS A 17 -6.45 -6.15 3.68
CA LYS A 17 -6.56 -7.54 3.18
C LYS A 17 -8.01 -7.89 2.84
N ASP A 18 -8.96 -7.47 3.67
CA ASP A 18 -10.39 -7.70 3.50
C ASP A 18 -11.05 -6.79 2.44
N GLY A 19 -10.34 -5.77 1.94
CA GLY A 19 -10.88 -4.79 0.98
C GLY A 19 -11.85 -3.79 1.62
N ASP A 20 -11.82 -3.62 2.94
CA ASP A 20 -12.67 -2.69 3.69
C ASP A 20 -12.16 -1.25 3.56
N THR A 21 -12.49 -0.64 2.42
CA THR A 21 -12.14 0.75 2.09
C THR A 21 -12.62 1.76 3.13
N GLU A 22 -13.77 1.52 3.78
CA GLU A 22 -14.37 2.44 4.75
C GLU A 22 -13.57 2.47 6.05
N THR A 23 -13.23 1.29 6.58
CA THR A 23 -12.37 1.17 7.75
C THR A 23 -10.98 1.74 7.47
N VAL A 24 -10.40 1.44 6.29
CA VAL A 24 -9.09 1.99 5.89
C VAL A 24 -9.13 3.51 5.86
N ASP A 25 -10.12 4.12 5.19
CA ASP A 25 -10.20 5.58 5.11
C ASP A 25 -10.36 6.21 6.50
N THR A 26 -11.23 5.64 7.34
CA THR A 26 -11.47 6.11 8.71
C THR A 26 -10.18 6.10 9.54
N MET A 27 -9.44 5.00 9.51
CA MET A 27 -8.21 4.85 10.30
C MET A 27 -7.09 5.76 9.82
N VAL A 28 -6.94 5.87 8.50
CA VAL A 28 -5.93 6.71 7.85
C VAL A 28 -6.24 8.20 8.06
N SER A 29 -7.52 8.56 8.12
CA SER A 29 -7.98 9.92 8.40
C SER A 29 -7.80 10.31 9.88
N ASP A 30 -8.01 9.38 10.82
CA ASP A 30 -7.81 9.59 12.27
C ASP A 30 -6.33 9.80 12.63
N ARG A 31 -5.43 8.99 12.03
CA ARG A 31 -3.99 9.03 12.32
C ARG A 31 -3.16 8.92 11.05
N LYS A 32 -2.78 10.07 10.49
CA LYS A 32 -2.05 10.12 9.22
C LYS A 32 -0.81 9.21 9.15
N ASN A 33 -0.10 9.05 10.26
CA ASN A 33 1.16 8.31 10.25
C ASN A 33 0.98 6.79 10.35
N ILE A 34 -0.24 6.28 10.60
CA ILE A 34 -0.42 4.84 10.87
C ILE A 34 -0.09 3.97 9.64
N ALA A 35 -0.42 4.45 8.44
CA ALA A 35 -0.14 3.77 7.19
C ALA A 35 1.37 3.64 6.90
N LEU A 36 2.19 4.54 7.45
CA LEU A 36 3.65 4.53 7.26
C LEU A 36 4.34 3.46 8.12
N TYR A 37 3.66 2.89 9.10
CA TYR A 37 4.23 1.80 9.90
C TYR A 37 4.13 0.48 9.16
N ARG A 38 5.06 -0.41 9.49
CA ARG A 38 5.08 -1.77 8.99
C ARG A 38 4.34 -2.68 9.96
N ASP A 39 3.69 -3.71 9.43
CA ASP A 39 3.10 -4.77 10.25
C ASP A 39 4.19 -5.65 10.87
N ALA A 40 3.79 -6.62 11.68
CA ALA A 40 4.66 -7.63 12.29
C ALA A 40 5.47 -8.42 11.25
N GLU A 41 4.98 -8.55 10.02
CA GLU A 41 5.66 -9.19 8.90
C GLU A 41 6.64 -8.24 8.17
N GLY A 42 6.76 -7.00 8.63
CA GLY A 42 7.60 -5.96 8.03
C GLY A 42 7.11 -5.43 6.68
N SER A 43 5.91 -5.83 6.23
CA SER A 43 5.20 -5.24 5.10
C SER A 43 4.57 -3.90 5.48
N SER A 44 4.53 -2.96 4.53
CA SER A 44 3.75 -1.72 4.68
C SER A 44 2.32 -1.93 4.21
N SER A 45 1.41 -1.05 4.63
CA SER A 45 0.00 -1.08 4.19
C SER A 45 -0.17 -1.13 2.67
N LEU A 46 0.78 -0.55 1.91
CA LEU A 46 0.77 -0.57 0.45
C LEU A 46 1.15 -1.95 -0.13
N HIS A 47 2.06 -2.68 0.51
CA HIS A 47 2.39 -4.05 0.09
C HIS A 47 1.19 -4.97 0.25
N ASP A 48 0.54 -4.96 1.42
CA ASP A 48 -0.65 -5.80 1.66
C ASP A 48 -1.76 -5.50 0.66
N ALA A 49 -1.98 -4.22 0.31
CA ALA A 49 -2.97 -3.85 -0.69
C ALA A 49 -2.66 -4.46 -2.07
N ILE A 50 -1.39 -4.44 -2.49
CA ILE A 50 -0.96 -4.99 -3.77
C ILE A 50 -1.04 -6.53 -3.77
N GLU A 51 -0.58 -7.19 -2.71
CA GLU A 51 -0.63 -8.67 -2.59
C GLU A 51 -2.07 -9.19 -2.61
N ASN A 52 -3.02 -8.42 -2.05
CA ASN A 52 -4.44 -8.77 -2.00
C ASN A 52 -5.26 -8.20 -3.17
N ARG A 53 -4.61 -7.63 -4.19
CA ARG A 53 -5.25 -7.04 -5.40
C ARG A 53 -6.22 -5.90 -5.09
N GLN A 54 -6.02 -5.22 -3.97
CA GLN A 54 -6.80 -4.09 -3.51
C GLN A 54 -6.24 -2.80 -4.11
N TYR A 55 -6.12 -2.74 -5.44
CA TYR A 55 -5.47 -1.64 -6.16
C TYR A 55 -6.12 -0.29 -5.90
N ASN A 56 -7.44 -0.25 -5.70
CA ASN A 56 -8.16 0.96 -5.34
C ASN A 56 -7.71 1.50 -3.97
N ILE A 57 -7.52 0.61 -2.98
CA ILE A 57 -6.99 1.00 -1.66
C ILE A 57 -5.53 1.44 -1.79
N ALA A 58 -4.73 0.68 -2.55
CA ALA A 58 -3.32 0.99 -2.79
C ALA A 58 -3.14 2.40 -3.39
N LEU A 59 -3.92 2.73 -4.42
CA LEU A 59 -3.87 4.03 -5.07
C LEU A 59 -4.27 5.16 -4.11
N ASN A 60 -5.35 4.98 -3.34
CA ASN A 60 -5.78 5.95 -2.34
C ASN A 60 -4.72 6.19 -1.26
N LEU A 61 -4.11 5.12 -0.75
CA LEU A 61 -3.02 5.21 0.22
C LEU A 61 -1.82 5.94 -0.37
N LEU A 62 -1.44 5.64 -1.61
CA LEU A 62 -0.31 6.24 -2.29
C LEU A 62 -0.52 7.74 -2.56
N GLN A 63 -1.73 8.14 -2.97
CA GLN A 63 -2.07 9.55 -3.15
C GLN A 63 -2.01 10.34 -1.84
N LYS A 64 -2.43 9.73 -0.72
CA LYS A 64 -2.34 10.37 0.61
C LYS A 64 -0.91 10.36 1.17
N TYR A 65 -0.14 9.30 0.90
CA TYR A 65 1.21 9.08 1.42
C TYR A 65 2.15 8.57 0.32
N PRO A 66 2.72 9.48 -0.49
CA PRO A 66 3.66 9.11 -1.55
C PRO A 66 4.89 8.35 -1.03
N SER A 67 5.30 8.64 0.22
CA SER A 67 6.44 7.97 0.87
C SER A 67 6.27 6.45 0.99
N LEU A 68 5.04 5.94 0.95
CA LEU A 68 4.77 4.49 0.95
C LEU A 68 5.45 3.77 -0.22
N ALA A 69 5.59 4.43 -1.38
CA ALA A 69 6.24 3.87 -2.56
C ALA A 69 7.71 3.50 -2.32
N LEU A 70 8.38 4.19 -1.39
CA LEU A 70 9.79 4.01 -1.08
C LEU A 70 10.03 3.04 0.10
N ILE A 71 8.97 2.67 0.82
CA ILE A 71 9.10 1.71 1.93
C ILE A 71 9.41 0.34 1.35
N LYS A 72 10.37 -0.34 1.95
CA LYS A 72 10.76 -1.70 1.61
C LYS A 72 10.15 -2.72 2.57
N ASP A 73 9.71 -3.84 2.02
CA ASP A 73 9.32 -5.03 2.80
C ASP A 73 10.54 -5.76 3.39
N ILE A 74 10.31 -6.90 4.06
CA ILE A 74 11.36 -7.77 4.62
C ILE A 74 12.30 -8.41 3.59
N ARG A 75 11.93 -8.39 2.31
CA ARG A 75 12.70 -8.90 1.18
C ARG A 75 13.40 -7.78 0.41
N ASP A 76 13.48 -6.58 0.99
CA ASP A 76 14.07 -5.37 0.39
C ASP A 76 13.33 -4.92 -0.89
N ARG A 77 12.08 -5.36 -1.09
CA ARG A 77 11.27 -4.99 -2.25
C ARG A 77 10.47 -3.73 -1.94
N THR A 78 10.42 -2.79 -2.88
CA THR A 78 9.46 -1.69 -2.84
C THR A 78 8.08 -2.16 -3.30
N SER A 79 7.06 -1.34 -3.10
CA SER A 79 5.72 -1.61 -3.62
C SER A 79 5.71 -1.72 -5.16
N LEU A 80 6.60 -1.00 -5.86
CA LEU A 80 6.77 -1.12 -7.31
C LEU A 80 7.41 -2.45 -7.71
N ASP A 81 8.44 -2.91 -7.00
CA ASP A 81 9.07 -4.21 -7.24
C ASP A 81 8.08 -5.36 -7.04
N LEU A 82 7.27 -5.27 -5.99
CA LEU A 82 6.19 -6.22 -5.72
C LEU A 82 5.18 -6.22 -6.86
N LEU A 83 4.70 -5.05 -7.29
CA LEU A 83 3.73 -4.92 -8.38
C LEU A 83 4.25 -5.48 -9.72
N ASN A 84 5.54 -5.30 -10.00
CA ASN A 84 6.20 -5.85 -11.19
C ASN A 84 6.41 -7.38 -11.11
N SER A 85 6.39 -7.95 -9.90
CA SER A 85 6.45 -9.41 -9.72
C SER A 85 5.10 -10.10 -9.90
N ILE A 86 4.01 -9.33 -9.97
CA ILE A 86 2.68 -9.86 -10.27
C ILE A 86 2.60 -10.15 -11.77
N ASP A 87 2.11 -11.34 -12.09
CA ASP A 87 1.88 -11.75 -13.47
C ASP A 87 0.66 -11.00 -14.03
N GLU A 88 0.89 -10.17 -15.05
CA GLU A 88 -0.14 -9.31 -15.66
C GLU A 88 -1.30 -10.10 -16.28
N ASP A 89 -1.08 -11.36 -16.65
CA ASP A 89 -2.12 -12.25 -17.19
C ASP A 89 -3.17 -12.59 -16.12
N THR A 90 -2.80 -12.49 -14.85
CA THR A 90 -3.71 -12.75 -13.72
C THR A 90 -4.58 -11.54 -13.38
N ILE A 91 -4.37 -10.38 -14.00
CA ILE A 91 -5.15 -9.16 -13.77
C ILE A 91 -6.42 -9.24 -14.61
N THR A 92 -7.58 -9.11 -13.98
CA THR A 92 -8.86 -9.09 -14.71
C THR A 92 -8.99 -7.80 -15.50
N ASP A 93 -9.74 -7.82 -16.61
CA ASP A 93 -9.97 -6.63 -17.44
C ASP A 93 -10.50 -5.44 -16.62
N ASP A 94 -11.41 -5.69 -15.67
CA ASP A 94 -11.95 -4.65 -14.76
C ASP A 94 -10.90 -4.04 -13.82
N GLN A 95 -9.83 -4.79 -13.50
CA GLN A 95 -8.74 -4.34 -12.65
C GLN A 95 -7.60 -3.70 -13.45
N ARG A 96 -7.60 -3.85 -14.78
CA ARG A 96 -6.49 -3.43 -15.64
C ARG A 96 -6.25 -1.92 -15.56
N ASP A 97 -7.31 -1.13 -15.66
CA ASP A 97 -7.26 0.34 -15.61
C ASP A 97 -6.63 0.84 -14.31
N ILE A 98 -7.13 0.35 -13.16
CA ILE A 98 -6.61 0.74 -11.84
C ILE A 98 -5.20 0.20 -11.60
N TYR A 99 -4.85 -0.97 -12.13
CA TYR A 99 -3.51 -1.53 -12.04
C TYR A 99 -2.49 -0.68 -12.81
N ASP A 100 -2.78 -0.34 -14.07
CA ASP A 100 -1.92 0.51 -14.89
C ASP A 100 -1.77 1.90 -14.24
N GLN A 101 -2.86 2.49 -13.74
CA GLN A 101 -2.82 3.77 -13.01
C GLN A 101 -1.94 3.69 -11.75
N LEU A 102 -2.07 2.62 -10.96
CA LEU A 102 -1.24 2.42 -9.76
C LEU A 102 0.24 2.28 -10.13
N LYS A 103 0.55 1.51 -11.18
CA LYS A 103 1.91 1.29 -11.68
C LYS A 103 2.55 2.60 -12.13
N GLU A 104 1.85 3.39 -12.94
CA GLU A 104 2.32 4.71 -13.39
C GLU A 104 2.52 5.68 -12.22
N THR A 105 1.61 5.68 -11.24
CA THR A 105 1.71 6.53 -10.05
C THR A 105 2.93 6.16 -9.20
N LEU A 106 3.21 4.87 -9.01
CA LEU A 106 4.41 4.38 -8.31
C LEU A 106 5.70 4.76 -9.03
N ILE A 107 5.74 4.62 -10.35
CA ILE A 107 6.90 5.03 -11.17
C ILE A 107 7.13 6.53 -11.03
N SER A 108 6.07 7.33 -11.17
CA SER A 108 6.16 8.79 -11.07
C SER A 108 6.58 9.25 -9.66
N THR A 109 6.08 8.58 -8.62
CA THR A 109 6.41 8.89 -7.22
C THR A 109 7.86 8.54 -6.90
N SER A 110 8.32 7.37 -7.33
CA SER A 110 9.71 6.94 -7.12
C SER A 110 10.71 7.78 -7.93
N ALA A 111 10.37 8.17 -9.17
CA ALA A 111 11.20 9.04 -10.00
C ALA A 111 11.23 10.49 -9.51
N GLY A 112 10.10 11.03 -9.03
CA GLY A 112 9.98 12.41 -8.55
C GLY A 112 10.72 12.69 -7.24
N GLN A 113 10.95 11.67 -6.41
CA GLN A 113 11.67 11.79 -5.13
C GLN A 113 13.21 11.69 -5.27
N GLN A 114 13.74 11.46 -6.48
CA GLN A 114 15.19 11.41 -6.75
C GLN A 114 15.81 12.79 -7.09
N MET A 115 15.05 13.90 -6.99
CA MET A 115 15.47 15.24 -7.42
C MET A 115 15.80 16.25 -6.29
N ASP A 116 15.79 15.86 -5.02
CA ASP A 116 16.16 16.74 -3.89
C ASP A 116 17.50 16.38 -3.25
#